data_AF-A0A540MCI3-F1
#
_entry.id   AF-A0A540MCI3-F1
#
_cell.length_a   1.000
_cell.length_b   1.000
_cell.length_c   1.000
_cell.angle_alpha   90.00
_cell.angle_beta   90.00
_cell.angle_gamma   90.00
#
_symmetry.space_group_name_H-M   'P 1'
#
loop_
_entity.id
_entity.type
_entity.pdbx_description
1 polymer ?
#
loop_
_entity_poly.entity_id
_entity_poly.type
_entity_poly.pdbx_seq_one_letter_code
_entity_poly.pdbx_strand_id
1 'polypeptide(L)'
;MEDDSGEDEHLSVKRIAMKENETRDAKALGIIQRADSDEIFPRISNWNTSKPTWDVLQQEFRGDKKVRSVKLQCLRRDFEYTRINDGESLSVYLTRMFIL
;
A
#
# COMPACT_ATOMS: atom_id res chain seq x y z
N MET A 1 -29.43 6.29 42.86
CA MET A 1 -30.04 6.91 41.66
C MET A 1 -28.93 7.71 41.02
N GLU A 2 -27.91 6.99 40.56
CA GLU A 2 -26.64 7.53 40.02
C GLU A 2 -26.19 6.48 39.01
N ASP A 3 -26.46 6.68 37.72
CA ASP A 3 -25.69 6.07 36.60
C ASP A 3 -26.12 6.60 35.21
N ASP A 4 -27.33 7.13 35.06
CA ASP A 4 -27.88 7.50 33.74
C ASP A 4 -27.09 8.63 33.03
N SER A 5 -26.48 9.55 33.79
CA SER A 5 -25.74 10.69 33.22
C SER A 5 -24.37 10.33 32.65
N GLY A 6 -23.74 9.24 33.11
CA GLY A 6 -22.41 8.82 32.65
C GLY A 6 -22.44 8.14 31.28
N GLU A 7 -23.52 7.43 30.97
CA GLU A 7 -23.71 6.75 29.68
C GLU A 7 -23.96 7.73 28.54
N ASP A 8 -24.74 8.79 28.80
CA ASP A 8 -25.06 9.84 27.82
C ASP A 8 -23.83 10.67 27.43
N GLU A 9 -22.99 11.03 28.40
CA GLU A 9 -21.75 11.77 28.16
C GLU A 9 -20.77 10.91 27.34
N HIS A 10 -20.59 9.64 27.70
CA HIS A 10 -19.75 8.69 26.95
C HIS A 10 -20.26 8.45 25.52
N LEU A 11 -21.58 8.36 25.33
CA LEU A 11 -22.21 8.25 24.01
C LEU A 11 -22.03 9.53 23.17
N SER A 12 -21.99 10.71 23.81
CA SER A 12 -21.73 11.98 23.13
C SER A 12 -20.27 12.08 22.64
N VAL A 13 -19.31 11.70 23.49
CA VAL A 13 -17.87 11.71 23.17
C VAL A 13 -17.58 10.73 22.04
N LYS A 14 -18.17 9.53 22.07
CA LYS A 14 -18.04 8.53 20.99
C LYS A 14 -18.54 9.05 19.64
N ARG A 15 -19.65 9.80 19.62
CA ARG A 15 -20.21 10.40 18.40
C ARG A 15 -19.31 11.49 17.82
N ILE A 16 -18.72 12.33 18.68
CA ILE A 16 -17.76 13.36 18.26
C ILE A 16 -16.53 12.71 17.62
N ALA A 17 -15.96 11.69 18.27
CA ALA A 17 -14.80 10.97 17.75
C ALA A 17 -15.09 10.27 16.41
N MET A 18 -16.27 9.67 16.24
CA MET A 18 -16.69 9.05 14.98
C MET A 18 -16.76 10.08 13.85
N LYS A 19 -17.38 11.23 14.11
CA LYS A 19 -17.48 12.32 13.13
C LYS A 19 -16.11 12.87 12.75
N GLU A 20 -15.21 13.05 13.73
CA GLU A 20 -13.84 13.45 13.44
C GLU A 20 -13.15 12.41 12.53
N ASN A 21 -13.29 11.12 12.82
CA ASN A 21 -12.72 10.06 11.99
C ASN A 21 -13.26 10.08 10.55
N GLU A 22 -14.56 10.28 10.36
CA GLU A 22 -15.17 10.45 9.03
C GLU A 22 -14.57 11.66 8.28
N THR A 23 -14.39 12.80 8.96
CA THR A 23 -13.77 13.97 8.32
C THR A 23 -12.31 13.73 7.94
N ARG A 24 -11.57 12.96 8.73
CA ARG A 24 -10.17 12.59 8.45
C ARG A 24 -10.09 11.61 7.30
N ASP A 25 -10.98 10.62 7.27
CA ASP A 25 -11.08 9.64 6.19
C ASP A 25 -11.41 10.31 4.85
N ALA A 26 -12.41 11.21 4.83
CA ALA A 26 -12.77 11.96 3.63
C ALA A 26 -11.61 12.84 3.11
N LYS A 27 -10.87 13.49 4.01
CA LYS A 27 -9.66 14.26 3.64
C LYS A 27 -8.58 13.36 3.05
N ALA A 28 -8.32 12.22 3.67
CA ALA A 28 -7.32 11.26 3.18
C ALA A 28 -7.72 10.70 1.81
N LEU A 29 -8.98 10.33 1.62
CA LEU A 29 -9.51 9.85 0.35
C LEU A 29 -9.37 10.89 -0.77
N GLY A 30 -9.70 12.15 -0.49
CA GLY A 30 -9.56 13.23 -1.47
C GLY A 30 -8.11 13.52 -1.85
N ILE A 31 -7.15 13.31 -0.94
CA ILE A 31 -5.71 13.41 -1.26
C ILE A 31 -5.29 12.27 -2.18
N ILE A 32 -5.69 11.03 -1.87
CA ILE A 32 -5.39 9.85 -2.68
C ILE A 32 -5.92 10.05 -4.12
N GLN A 33 -7.20 10.32 -4.26
CA GLN A 33 -7.86 10.48 -5.56
C GLN A 33 -7.24 11.60 -6.42
N ARG A 34 -6.69 12.65 -5.81
CA ARG A 34 -6.02 13.74 -6.54
C ARG A 34 -4.61 13.38 -7.00
N ALA A 35 -3.92 12.52 -6.26
CA ALA A 35 -2.56 12.12 -6.55
C ALA A 35 -2.48 11.05 -7.67
N ASP A 36 -3.59 10.35 -7.92
CA ASP A 36 -3.63 9.24 -8.87
C ASP A 36 -3.85 9.70 -10.33
N SER A 37 -3.43 8.84 -11.27
CA SER A 37 -3.63 9.06 -12.70
C SER A 37 -5.04 8.66 -13.16
N ASP A 38 -5.48 9.20 -14.30
CA ASP A 38 -6.76 8.86 -14.93
C ASP A 38 -6.90 7.36 -15.25
N GLU A 39 -5.78 6.64 -15.38
CA GLU A 39 -5.76 5.18 -15.63
C GLU A 39 -6.15 4.36 -14.39
N ILE A 40 -5.75 4.81 -13.21
CA ILE A 40 -5.98 4.11 -11.94
C ILE A 40 -7.31 4.51 -11.31
N PHE A 41 -7.78 5.72 -11.62
CA PHE A 41 -9.00 6.28 -11.07
C PHE A 41 -10.22 5.33 -11.13
N PRO A 42 -10.54 4.64 -12.24
CA PRO A 42 -11.69 3.73 -12.30
C PRO A 42 -11.59 2.52 -11.36
N ARG A 43 -10.37 2.13 -10.95
CA ARG A 43 -10.15 1.01 -10.02
C ARG A 43 -10.41 1.40 -8.58
N ILE A 44 -10.11 2.66 -8.24
CA ILE A 44 -10.25 3.18 -6.89
C ILE A 44 -11.57 3.92 -6.65
N SER A 45 -12.26 4.37 -7.70
CA SER A 45 -13.50 5.15 -7.61
C SER A 45 -14.66 4.40 -6.95
N ASN A 46 -14.58 3.06 -6.89
CA ASN A 46 -15.60 2.21 -6.25
C ASN A 46 -15.49 2.20 -4.72
N TRP A 47 -14.43 2.79 -4.14
CA TRP A 47 -14.18 2.79 -2.71
C TRP A 47 -14.52 4.14 -2.09
N ASN A 48 -15.34 4.11 -1.03
CA ASN A 48 -15.84 5.31 -0.36
C ASN A 48 -15.03 5.70 0.88
N THR A 49 -14.01 4.92 1.25
CA THR A 49 -13.16 5.19 2.40
C THR A 49 -11.68 5.10 2.04
N SER A 50 -10.84 5.84 2.76
CA SER A 50 -9.42 5.99 2.41
C SER A 50 -8.65 4.68 2.54
N LYS A 51 -8.99 3.84 3.54
CA LYS A 51 -8.28 2.61 3.85
C LYS A 51 -8.32 1.56 2.71
N PRO A 52 -9.50 1.12 2.23
CA PRO A 52 -9.53 0.14 1.14
C PRO A 52 -9.02 0.72 -0.18
N THR A 53 -9.23 2.02 -0.43
CA THR A 53 -8.63 2.73 -1.57
C THR A 53 -7.10 2.57 -1.56
N TRP A 54 -6.49 2.84 -0.40
CA TRP A 54 -5.05 2.69 -0.20
C TRP A 54 -4.57 1.24 -0.36
N ASP A 55 -5.33 0.26 0.14
CA ASP A 55 -4.97 -1.15 0.03
C ASP A 55 -4.99 -1.64 -1.43
N VAL A 56 -5.94 -1.16 -2.24
CA VAL A 56 -5.98 -1.43 -3.69
C VAL A 56 -4.79 -0.81 -4.40
N LEU A 57 -4.43 0.44 -4.09
CA LEU A 57 -3.22 1.06 -4.66
C LEU A 57 -1.97 0.29 -4.31
N GLN A 58 -1.82 -0.15 -3.06
CA GLN A 58 -0.69 -0.99 -2.67
C GLN A 58 -0.63 -2.29 -3.49
N GLN A 59 -1.79 -2.91 -3.73
CA GLN A 59 -1.87 -4.13 -4.52
C GLN A 59 -1.54 -3.89 -6.00
N GLU A 60 -2.01 -2.80 -6.60
CA GLU A 60 -1.74 -2.47 -8.01
C GLU A 60 -0.25 -2.26 -8.24
N PHE A 61 0.42 -1.46 -7.40
CA PHE A 61 1.82 -1.10 -7.62
C PHE A 61 2.82 -2.14 -7.09
N ARG A 62 2.56 -2.75 -5.94
CA ARG A 62 3.48 -3.74 -5.36
C ARG A 62 3.19 -5.16 -5.84
N GLY A 63 1.99 -5.41 -6.35
CA GLY A 63 1.45 -6.74 -6.57
C GLY A 63 0.97 -7.38 -5.28
N ASP A 64 0.06 -8.34 -5.41
CA ASP A 64 -0.39 -9.16 -4.30
C ASP A 64 0.73 -10.09 -3.76
N LYS A 65 0.42 -10.89 -2.74
CA LYS A 65 1.38 -11.85 -2.17
C LYS A 65 1.89 -12.85 -3.21
N LYS A 66 1.05 -13.27 -4.16
CA LYS A 66 1.40 -14.25 -5.20
C LYS A 66 2.34 -13.62 -6.23
N VAL A 67 2.04 -12.43 -6.73
CA VAL A 67 2.89 -11.67 -7.65
C VAL A 67 4.27 -11.42 -7.04
N ARG A 68 4.32 -10.97 -5.77
CA ARG A 68 5.59 -10.77 -5.07
C ARG A 68 6.37 -12.07 -4.89
N SER A 69 5.68 -13.17 -4.58
CA SER A 69 6.33 -14.47 -4.47
C SER A 69 6.92 -14.95 -5.78
N VAL A 70 6.21 -14.77 -6.91
CA VAL A 70 6.73 -15.14 -8.23
C VAL A 70 7.92 -14.27 -8.60
N LYS A 71 7.85 -12.95 -8.40
CA LYS A 71 8.99 -12.05 -8.62
C LYS A 71 10.22 -12.47 -7.81
N LEU A 72 10.04 -12.82 -6.53
CA LEU A 72 11.13 -13.29 -5.68
C LEU A 72 11.76 -14.60 -6.20
N GLN A 73 10.94 -15.54 -6.68
CA GLN A 73 11.47 -16.78 -7.26
C GLN A 73 12.26 -16.51 -8.56
N CYS A 74 11.78 -15.59 -9.41
CA CYS A 74 12.54 -15.17 -10.60
C CYS A 74 13.88 -14.55 -10.21
N LEU A 75 13.91 -13.62 -9.24
CA LEU A 75 15.16 -13.01 -8.76
C LEU A 75 16.13 -14.04 -8.19
N ARG A 76 15.64 -14.98 -7.38
CA ARG A 76 16.46 -16.07 -6.83
C ARG A 76 17.07 -16.93 -7.93
N ARG A 77 16.27 -17.30 -8.93
CA ARG A 77 16.76 -18.03 -10.10
C ARG A 77 17.83 -17.21 -10.81
N ASP A 78 17.56 -15.95 -11.15
CA ASP A 78 18.49 -15.10 -11.90
C ASP A 78 19.81 -14.90 -11.13
N PHE A 79 19.76 -14.80 -9.81
CA PHE A 79 20.93 -14.82 -8.93
C PHE A 79 21.70 -16.15 -8.98
N GLU A 80 21.01 -17.30 -8.87
CA GLU A 80 21.64 -18.63 -8.94
C GLU A 80 22.31 -18.89 -10.31
N TYR A 81 21.76 -18.31 -11.39
CA TYR A 81 22.35 -18.36 -12.73
C TYR A 81 23.43 -17.29 -12.98
N THR A 82 23.63 -16.35 -12.04
CA THR A 82 24.61 -15.30 -12.20
C THR A 82 26.01 -15.85 -12.00
N ARG A 83 26.81 -15.78 -13.06
CA ARG A 83 28.22 -16.18 -13.08
C ARG A 83 29.04 -15.15 -13.85
N ILE A 84 30.35 -15.14 -13.60
CA ILE A 84 31.26 -14.35 -14.40
C ILE A 84 31.30 -14.94 -15.81
N ASN A 85 31.20 -14.09 -16.83
CA ASN A 85 31.31 -14.52 -18.22
C ASN A 85 32.79 -14.56 -18.66
N ASP A 86 33.08 -15.29 -19.75
CA ASP A 86 34.42 -15.32 -20.32
C ASP A 86 34.83 -13.93 -20.82
N GLY A 87 35.95 -13.42 -20.32
CA GLY A 87 36.46 -12.07 -20.62
C GLY A 87 35.77 -10.94 -19.85
N GLU A 88 34.83 -11.23 -18.95
CA GLU A 88 34.22 -10.24 -18.07
C GLU A 88 35.16 -9.87 -16.91
N SER A 89 35.32 -8.58 -16.64
CA SER A 89 36.04 -8.13 -15.45
C SER A 89 35.19 -8.27 -14.18
N LEU A 90 35.85 -8.44 -13.04
CA LEU A 90 35.18 -8.51 -11.73
C LEU A 90 34.29 -7.29 -11.46
N SER A 91 34.71 -6.09 -11.87
CA SER A 91 33.93 -4.87 -11.67
C SER A 91 32.60 -4.90 -12.44
N VAL A 92 32.62 -5.32 -13.70
CA VAL A 92 31.42 -5.42 -14.55
C VAL A 92 30.47 -6.48 -13.99
N TYR A 93 31.02 -7.61 -13.56
CA TYR A 93 30.24 -8.66 -12.90
C TYR A 93 29.54 -8.16 -11.63
N LEU A 94 30.27 -7.47 -10.75
CA LEU A 94 29.71 -6.92 -9.51
C LEU A 94 28.62 -5.90 -9.82
N THR A 95 28.83 -4.99 -10.78
CA THR A 95 27.80 -4.05 -11.21
C THR A 95 26.54 -4.78 -11.68
N ARG A 96 26.67 -5.82 -12.49
CA ARG A 96 25.52 -6.60 -12.97
C ARG A 96 24.82 -7.34 -11.83
N MET A 97 25.59 -7.90 -10.90
CA MET A 97 25.05 -8.59 -9.71
C MET A 97 24.29 -7.64 -8.79
N PHE A 98 24.75 -6.39 -8.59
CA PHE A 98 24.05 -5.40 -7.78
C PHE A 98 22.80 -4.80 -8.43
N ILE A 99 22.61 -5.00 -9.74
CA ILE A 99 21.41 -4.55 -10.47
C ILE A 99 20.28 -5.59 -10.42
N LEU A 100 20.60 -6.87 -10.12
CA LEU A 100 19.63 -7.94 -9.89
C LEU A 100 18.89 -7.72 -8.56
#